data_AF-S0FA00-F1
#
_entry.id   AF-S0FA00-F1
#
_cell.length_a   1.000
_cell.length_b   1.000
_cell.length_c   1.000
_cell.angle_alpha   90.00
_cell.angle_beta   90.00
_cell.angle_gamma   90.00
#
_symmetry.space_group_name_H-M   'P 1'
#
loop_
_entity.id
_entity.type
_entity.pdbx_description
1 polymer ?
#
loop_
_entity_poly.entity_id
_entity_poly.type
_entity_poly.pdbx_seq_one_letter_code
_entity_poly.pdbx_strand_id
1 'polypeptide(L)'
;MKKINYRLVYNRKKSLNNEGKALVQVEAYLESKKIYFSTHIYLYPEQWDTRHAIIIKHPQEEELNRMLQEFMLKLQWKELKAWKEGKDISLSLLKDTPSHYKHHPADFFDFGEHWVENSSRKESTKHNLQTTLALLKDFKRSLTFEDFTYSFLQEFETYLRKRQYTINTIAKHMKHLKTFINEAINQDLMDSSNYPFRKYKIKMTESKHTFLRPEEISSLENLKLPLRWSHLQHTLDAFLFCCYTGLRYSDFTHLSSDNLMKDQKQIWLVFTSVKTGVETRLPLRLLFQGKALLLLNKYRKDLEFFFRLKKNSLVNKELIRIGKLAQITQHFSFHSARHTNASLLIYQGAQITTVQKLLGHRSIKTTQGYSNIFSDTIIKDLKRCCSHEKTTK
;
A
#
# COMPACT_ATOMS: atom_id res chain seq x y z
N MET A 1 9.14 -11.11 48.49
CA MET A 1 9.03 -10.29 47.26
C MET A 1 10.18 -10.70 46.34
N LYS A 2 9.90 -11.25 45.16
CA LYS A 2 10.95 -11.69 44.23
C LYS A 2 11.53 -10.46 43.53
N LYS A 3 12.74 -10.02 43.90
CA LYS A 3 13.42 -8.86 43.33
C LYS A 3 14.63 -9.34 42.53
N ILE A 4 14.79 -8.83 41.31
CA ILE A 4 15.95 -9.12 40.48
C ILE A 4 17.09 -8.22 40.91
N ASN A 5 18.26 -8.81 41.18
CA ASN A 5 19.47 -8.04 41.48
C ASN A 5 20.28 -7.85 40.20
N TYR A 6 20.64 -6.59 39.91
CA TYR A 6 21.48 -6.23 38.76
C TYR A 6 22.86 -5.81 39.22
N ARG A 7 23.91 -6.30 38.54
CA ARG A 7 25.29 -5.83 38.76
C ARG A 7 26.08 -5.83 37.46
N LEU A 8 27.05 -4.92 37.36
CA LEU A 8 27.98 -4.88 36.23
C LEU A 8 29.08 -5.92 36.40
N VAL A 9 29.41 -6.62 35.31
CA VAL A 9 30.44 -7.65 35.27
C VAL A 9 31.32 -7.41 34.05
N TYR A 10 32.61 -7.19 34.29
CA TYR A 10 33.62 -7.06 33.23
C TYR A 10 34.31 -8.40 32.97
N ASN A 11 34.60 -8.68 31.70
CA ASN A 11 35.40 -9.82 31.26
C ASN A 11 34.97 -11.19 31.83
N ARG A 12 33.66 -11.49 31.79
CA ARG A 12 33.12 -12.77 32.29
C ARG A 12 33.83 -13.99 31.69
N LYS A 13 34.14 -13.95 30.38
CA LYS A 13 34.74 -15.07 29.65
C LYS A 13 36.25 -15.20 29.84
N LYS A 14 36.88 -14.31 30.61
CA LYS A 14 38.34 -14.24 30.82
C LYS A 14 39.11 -14.27 29.50
N SER A 15 38.56 -13.64 28.46
CA SER A 15 39.10 -13.64 27.10
C SER A 15 39.04 -12.22 26.54
N LEU A 16 40.18 -11.73 26.05
CA LEU A 16 40.26 -10.45 25.36
C LEU A 16 39.95 -10.65 23.87
N ASN A 17 39.40 -9.62 23.23
CA ASN A 17 39.23 -9.60 21.79
C ASN A 17 40.57 -9.31 21.08
N ASN A 18 40.58 -9.33 19.74
CA ASN A 18 41.78 -9.09 18.92
C ASN A 18 42.44 -7.71 19.16
N GLU A 19 41.72 -6.76 19.79
CA GLU A 19 42.21 -5.43 20.15
C GLU A 19 42.63 -5.33 21.63
N GLY A 20 42.66 -6.43 22.39
CA GLY A 20 43.05 -6.43 23.81
C GLY A 20 41.96 -5.90 24.77
N LYS A 21 40.72 -5.74 24.32
CA LYS A 21 39.59 -5.24 25.12
C LYS A 21 38.66 -6.38 25.56
N ALA A 22 37.94 -6.16 26.65
CA ALA A 22 36.91 -7.07 27.14
C ALA A 22 35.55 -6.38 27.30
N LEU A 23 34.49 -7.16 27.20
CA LEU A 23 33.10 -6.69 27.25
C LEU A 23 32.65 -6.46 28.71
N VAL A 24 31.94 -5.35 28.94
CA VAL A 24 31.12 -5.12 30.13
C VAL A 24 29.72 -5.71 29.91
N GLN A 25 29.17 -6.39 30.90
CA GLN A 25 27.85 -7.00 30.86
C GLN A 25 27.06 -6.65 32.11
N VAL A 26 25.73 -6.62 32.03
CA VAL A 26 24.87 -6.58 33.22
C VAL A 26 24.43 -8.00 33.55
N GLU A 27 24.78 -8.46 34.75
CA GLU A 27 24.27 -9.71 35.32
C GLU A 27 22.97 -9.42 36.07
N ALA A 28 21.90 -10.13 35.70
CA ALA A 28 20.63 -10.17 36.40
C ALA A 28 20.50 -11.52 37.15
N TYR A 29 20.25 -11.46 38.46
CA TYR A 29 20.19 -12.62 39.35
C TYR A 29 18.84 -12.72 40.06
N LEU A 30 18.22 -13.90 39.99
CA LEU A 30 16.98 -14.24 40.71
C LEU A 30 16.98 -15.72 41.08
N GLU A 31 16.75 -16.05 42.37
CA GLU A 31 16.53 -17.42 42.88
C GLU A 31 17.50 -18.46 42.29
N SER A 32 18.81 -18.17 42.36
CA SER A 32 19.91 -19.04 41.92
C SER A 32 20.12 -19.14 40.39
N LYS A 33 19.34 -18.42 39.59
CA LYS A 33 19.53 -18.32 38.13
C LYS A 33 20.14 -16.97 37.74
N LYS A 34 21.04 -16.99 36.75
CA LYS A 34 21.76 -15.81 36.24
C LYS A 34 21.53 -15.64 34.74
N ILE A 35 21.28 -14.41 34.33
CA ILE A 35 21.25 -13.99 32.92
C ILE A 35 22.21 -12.82 32.75
N TYR A 36 22.82 -12.73 31.57
CA TYR A 36 23.76 -11.67 31.22
C TYR A 36 23.26 -10.90 30.01
N PHE A 37 23.25 -9.58 30.12
CA PHE A 37 22.93 -8.65 29.05
C PHE A 37 24.23 -7.99 28.56
N SER A 38 24.49 -8.05 27.26
CA SER A 38 25.63 -7.34 26.65
C SER A 38 25.35 -5.84 26.63
N THR A 39 26.28 -5.03 27.14
CA THR A 39 26.18 -3.56 27.02
C THR A 39 26.83 -3.04 25.74
N HIS A 40 27.54 -3.90 25.00
CA HIS A 40 28.36 -3.58 23.83
C HIS A 40 29.52 -2.59 24.08
N ILE A 41 29.84 -2.33 25.35
CA ILE A 41 30.97 -1.49 25.75
C ILE A 41 32.19 -2.40 25.99
N TYR A 42 33.26 -2.15 25.22
CA TYR A 42 34.51 -2.89 25.28
C TYR A 42 35.62 -2.01 25.84
N LEU A 43 36.30 -2.47 26.88
CA LEU A 43 37.30 -1.68 27.61
C LEU A 43 38.60 -2.47 27.81
N TYR A 44 39.72 -1.77 27.86
CA TYR A 44 40.98 -2.36 28.29
C TYR A 44 40.93 -2.75 29.77
N PRO A 45 41.71 -3.76 30.22
CA PRO A 45 41.73 -4.18 31.63
C PRO A 45 42.06 -3.04 32.61
N GLU A 46 42.85 -2.07 32.17
CA GLU A 46 43.27 -0.90 32.95
C GLU A 46 42.16 0.14 33.13
N GLN A 47 41.11 0.05 32.31
CA GLN A 47 40.01 1.01 32.25
C GLN A 47 38.77 0.59 33.04
N TRP A 48 38.88 -0.49 33.82
CA TRP A 48 37.78 -1.02 34.61
C TRP A 48 38.17 -1.15 36.08
N ASP A 49 37.42 -0.49 36.97
CA ASP A 49 37.54 -0.69 38.40
C ASP A 49 36.66 -1.86 38.86
N THR A 50 37.29 -2.96 39.25
CA THR A 50 36.59 -4.15 39.75
C THR A 50 35.93 -3.96 41.11
N ARG A 51 36.43 -3.03 41.96
CA ARG A 51 35.89 -2.78 43.30
C ARG A 51 34.62 -1.96 43.24
N HIS A 52 34.63 -0.90 42.43
CA HIS A 52 33.51 0.03 42.30
C HIS A 52 32.59 -0.29 41.12
N ALA A 53 32.99 -1.21 40.24
CA ALA A 53 32.26 -1.60 39.03
C ALA A 53 31.94 -0.41 38.10
N ILE A 54 32.93 0.47 37.95
CA ILE A 54 32.89 1.66 37.10
C ILE A 54 34.04 1.64 36.10
N ILE A 55 33.85 2.37 35.01
CA ILE A 55 34.88 2.66 34.03
C ILE A 55 35.78 3.73 34.63
N ILE A 56 37.09 3.58 34.48
CA ILE A 56 38.12 4.54 34.91
C ILE A 56 39.11 4.78 33.77
N LYS A 57 39.83 5.90 33.78
CA LYS A 57 40.96 6.15 32.86
C LYS A 57 40.60 6.04 31.37
N HIS A 58 39.34 6.33 31.03
CA HIS A 58 38.85 6.39 29.65
C HIS A 58 38.56 7.86 29.29
N PRO A 59 38.89 8.35 28.08
CA PRO A 59 38.62 9.75 27.68
C PRO A 59 37.15 10.17 27.81
N GLN A 60 36.23 9.20 27.74
CA GLN A 60 34.77 9.35 27.87
C GLN A 60 34.22 8.63 29.10
N GLU A 61 34.99 8.59 30.20
CA GLU A 61 34.64 7.89 31.43
C GLU A 61 33.24 8.24 31.96
N GLU A 62 32.93 9.53 32.08
CA GLU A 62 31.63 10.00 32.59
C GLU A 62 30.46 9.51 31.72
N GLU A 63 30.57 9.68 30.40
CA GLU A 63 29.51 9.32 29.46
C GLU A 63 29.28 7.81 29.42
N LEU A 64 30.34 7.01 29.38
CA LEU A 64 30.21 5.56 29.36
C LEU A 64 29.65 5.02 30.69
N ASN A 65 30.05 5.60 31.83
CA ASN A 65 29.47 5.24 33.13
C ASN A 65 27.98 5.61 33.19
N ARG A 66 27.58 6.77 32.65
CA ARG A 66 26.18 7.16 32.52
C ARG A 66 25.40 6.18 31.63
N MET A 67 25.94 5.78 30.49
CA MET A 67 25.33 4.78 29.61
C MET A 67 25.09 3.44 30.32
N LEU A 68 26.06 2.99 31.13
CA LEU A 68 25.89 1.78 31.95
C LEU A 68 24.78 1.94 32.99
N GLN A 69 24.71 3.08 33.66
CA GLN A 69 23.65 3.38 34.63
C GLN A 69 22.27 3.44 33.97
N GLU A 70 22.13 4.12 32.83
CA GLU A 70 20.88 4.18 32.07
C GLU A 70 20.44 2.79 31.61
N PHE A 71 21.38 1.94 31.19
CA PHE A 71 21.08 0.56 30.83
C PHE A 71 20.55 -0.25 32.02
N MET A 72 21.13 -0.10 33.21
CA MET A 72 20.61 -0.74 34.42
C MET A 72 19.22 -0.21 34.81
N LEU A 73 19.03 1.11 34.76
CA LEU A 73 17.74 1.74 35.05
C LEU A 73 16.65 1.21 34.12
N LYS A 74 16.93 1.05 32.81
CA LYS A 74 15.97 0.46 31.86
C LYS A 74 15.51 -0.94 32.27
N LEU A 75 16.42 -1.79 32.73
CA LEU A 75 16.08 -3.14 33.21
C LEU A 75 15.21 -3.07 34.46
N GLN A 76 15.54 -2.20 35.42
CA GLN A 76 14.75 -1.98 36.62
C GLN A 76 13.35 -1.41 36.32
N TRP A 77 13.23 -0.49 35.37
CA TRP A 77 11.95 0.05 34.92
C TRP A 77 11.07 -1.02 34.25
N LYS A 78 11.67 -1.94 33.49
CA LYS A 78 10.95 -3.06 32.89
C LYS A 78 10.39 -4.02 33.95
N GLU A 79 11.16 -4.28 35.01
CA GLU A 79 10.71 -5.03 36.19
C GLU A 79 9.53 -4.32 36.89
N LEU A 80 9.64 -3.01 37.13
CA LEU A 80 8.58 -2.20 37.74
C LEU A 80 7.30 -2.18 36.89
N LYS A 81 7.42 -2.08 35.57
CA LYS A 81 6.27 -2.10 34.65
C LYS A 81 5.56 -3.45 34.68
N ALA A 82 6.30 -4.56 34.63
CA ALA A 82 5.73 -5.90 34.72
C ALA A 82 5.02 -6.14 36.06
N TRP A 83 5.60 -5.62 37.15
CA TRP A 83 4.97 -5.65 38.48
C TRP A 83 3.66 -4.85 38.52
N LYS A 84 3.64 -3.63 37.96
CA LYS A 84 2.43 -2.79 37.89
C LYS A 84 1.30 -3.45 37.07
N GLU A 85 1.66 -4.26 36.09
CA GLU A 85 0.73 -5.02 35.24
C GLU A 85 0.27 -6.36 35.86
N GLY A 86 0.75 -6.71 37.06
CA GLY A 86 0.36 -7.95 37.76
C GLY A 86 0.96 -9.24 37.16
N LYS A 87 2.04 -9.13 36.37
CA LYS A 87 2.73 -10.29 35.77
C LYS A 87 3.77 -10.87 36.74
N ASP A 88 3.93 -12.19 36.72
CA ASP A 88 4.97 -12.87 37.50
C ASP A 88 6.38 -12.45 37.05
N ILE A 89 7.15 -11.91 38.00
CA ILE A 89 8.53 -11.46 37.79
C ILE A 89 9.40 -12.70 37.55
N SER A 90 9.80 -12.91 36.30
CA SER A 90 10.67 -14.01 35.89
C SER A 90 11.83 -13.50 35.02
N LEU A 91 12.98 -14.16 35.13
CA LEU A 91 14.16 -13.85 34.33
C LEU A 91 13.93 -14.01 32.82
N SER A 92 12.95 -14.82 32.40
CA SER A 92 12.48 -14.94 31.01
C SER A 92 11.85 -13.67 30.47
N LEU A 93 11.17 -12.86 31.31
CA LEU A 93 10.57 -11.59 30.91
C LEU A 93 11.62 -10.54 30.48
N LEU A 94 12.85 -10.71 30.97
CA LEU A 94 14.00 -9.91 30.55
C LEU A 94 14.68 -10.48 29.29
N LYS A 95 14.49 -11.76 28.92
CA LYS A 95 15.09 -12.40 27.72
C LYS A 95 14.39 -12.04 26.41
N ASP A 96 13.13 -11.62 26.44
CA ASP A 96 12.41 -11.14 25.26
C ASP A 96 12.90 -9.76 24.77
N THR A 97 14.10 -9.35 25.16
CA THR A 97 14.88 -8.37 24.43
C THR A 97 15.64 -9.12 23.32
N PRO A 98 15.15 -9.14 22.08
CA PRO A 98 16.01 -9.52 20.97
C PRO A 98 17.26 -8.64 21.02
N SER A 99 18.40 -9.31 20.97
CA SER A 99 19.75 -8.76 20.82
C SER A 99 19.93 -8.09 19.44
N HIS A 100 18.98 -7.27 19.04
CA HIS A 100 19.08 -6.33 17.95
C HIS A 100 19.31 -4.96 18.55
N TYR A 101 20.57 -4.69 18.89
CA TYR A 101 21.11 -3.35 18.67
C TYR A 101 21.11 -3.11 17.15
N LYS A 102 19.93 -2.94 16.56
CA LYS A 102 19.80 -2.03 15.43
C LYS A 102 19.73 -0.66 16.08
N HIS A 103 20.57 0.27 15.63
CA HIS A 103 20.41 1.68 15.97
C HIS A 103 18.92 2.00 16.07
N HIS A 104 18.45 2.45 17.24
CA HIS A 104 17.20 3.19 17.26
C HIS A 104 17.41 4.32 16.26
N PRO A 105 16.67 4.37 15.15
CA PRO A 105 16.77 5.53 14.30
C PRO A 105 16.20 6.66 15.15
N ALA A 106 17.07 7.54 15.65
CA ALA A 106 16.63 8.78 16.28
C ALA A 106 15.78 9.60 15.29
N ASP A 107 15.96 9.32 13.99
CA ASP A 107 15.27 9.93 12.87
C ASP A 107 14.19 9.01 12.28
N PHE A 108 12.98 9.54 12.16
CA PHE A 108 11.80 8.88 11.60
C PHE A 108 12.00 8.46 10.14
N PHE A 109 12.80 9.20 9.37
CA PHE A 109 13.00 8.91 7.95
C PHE A 109 13.76 7.61 7.74
N ASP A 110 14.84 7.39 8.50
CA ASP A 110 15.60 6.14 8.48
C ASP A 110 14.72 4.94 8.82
N PHE A 111 13.86 5.08 9.84
CA PHE A 111 12.85 4.07 10.17
C PHE A 111 11.89 3.81 8.99
N GLY A 112 11.33 4.88 8.41
CA GLY A 112 10.37 4.79 7.31
C GLY A 112 10.97 4.13 6.07
N GLU A 113 12.19 4.51 5.69
CA GLU A 113 12.90 3.95 4.53
C GLU A 113 13.21 2.46 4.75
N HIS A 114 13.79 2.11 5.92
CA HIS A 114 14.07 0.71 6.26
C HIS A 114 12.81 -0.15 6.30
N TRP A 115 11.71 0.36 6.86
CA TRP A 115 10.46 -0.38 6.91
C TRP A 115 9.85 -0.61 5.52
N VAL A 116 9.91 0.38 4.62
CA VAL A 116 9.38 0.21 3.25
C VAL A 116 10.18 -0.83 2.48
N GLU A 117 11.51 -0.78 2.55
CA GLU A 117 12.40 -1.73 1.88
C GLU A 117 12.13 -3.17 2.32
N ASN A 118 12.03 -3.40 3.63
CA ASN A 118 11.82 -4.73 4.21
C ASN A 118 10.35 -5.20 4.18
N SER A 119 9.40 -4.36 3.74
CA SER A 119 8.00 -4.76 3.66
C SER A 119 7.77 -5.80 2.55
N SER A 120 6.86 -6.75 2.77
CA SER A 120 6.40 -7.73 1.76
C SER A 120 5.42 -7.13 0.73
N ARG A 121 5.30 -5.80 0.69
CA ARG A 121 4.34 -5.09 -0.16
C ARG A 121 4.80 -5.09 -1.62
N LYS A 122 3.82 -5.03 -2.54
CA LYS A 122 4.09 -4.86 -3.98
C LYS A 122 4.93 -3.59 -4.24
N GLU A 123 5.82 -3.65 -5.22
CA GLU A 123 6.76 -2.57 -5.56
C GLU A 123 6.07 -1.22 -5.80
N SER A 124 4.96 -1.20 -6.53
CA SER A 124 4.16 0.02 -6.74
C SER A 124 3.66 0.64 -5.44
N THR A 125 3.40 -0.15 -4.41
CA THR A 125 3.00 0.34 -3.09
C THR A 125 4.19 0.89 -2.32
N LYS A 126 5.36 0.23 -2.39
CA LYS A 126 6.62 0.72 -1.82
C LYS A 126 7.00 2.09 -2.38
N HIS A 127 6.97 2.24 -3.71
CA HIS A 127 7.24 3.51 -4.37
C HIS A 127 6.30 4.65 -3.93
N ASN A 128 5.02 4.35 -3.73
CA ASN A 128 4.03 5.32 -3.23
C ASN A 128 4.31 5.76 -1.77
N LEU A 129 4.80 4.84 -0.94
CA LEU A 129 5.21 5.12 0.44
C LEU A 129 6.49 5.98 0.45
N GLN A 130 7.50 5.62 -0.34
CA GLN A 130 8.73 6.40 -0.53
C GLN A 130 8.45 7.82 -1.03
N THR A 131 7.53 8.00 -1.98
CA THR A 131 7.10 9.33 -2.44
C THR A 131 6.54 10.17 -1.28
N THR A 132 5.87 9.54 -0.32
CA THR A 132 5.34 10.25 0.85
C THR A 132 6.45 10.62 1.82
N LEU A 133 7.43 9.74 2.03
CA LEU A 133 8.62 10.05 2.85
C LEU A 133 9.41 11.21 2.25
N ALA A 134 9.63 11.21 0.92
CA ALA A 134 10.30 12.31 0.24
C ALA A 134 9.55 13.65 0.42
N LEU A 135 8.21 13.65 0.30
CA LEU A 135 7.40 14.85 0.56
C LEU A 135 7.45 15.32 2.02
N LEU A 136 7.54 14.38 2.96
CA LEU A 136 7.72 14.72 4.38
C LEU A 136 9.11 15.33 4.63
N LYS A 137 10.16 14.79 3.97
CA LYS A 137 11.53 15.28 4.07
C LYS A 137 11.70 16.68 3.44
N ASP A 138 10.97 16.94 2.35
CA ASP A 138 10.83 18.27 1.74
C ASP A 138 10.13 19.27 2.68
N PHE A 139 9.20 18.81 3.51
CA PHE A 139 8.48 19.65 4.46
C PHE A 139 9.33 19.95 5.72
N LYS A 140 9.95 18.92 6.31
CA LYS A 140 10.84 19.04 7.45
C LYS A 140 11.98 18.01 7.33
N ARG A 141 13.23 18.49 7.33
CA ARG A 141 14.42 17.69 7.01
C ARG A 141 14.76 16.61 8.05
N SER A 142 14.38 16.80 9.29
CA SER A 142 14.61 15.88 10.40
C SER A 142 13.34 15.78 11.23
N LEU A 143 12.95 14.55 11.56
CA LEU A 143 11.74 14.28 12.32
C LEU A 143 12.03 13.19 13.35
N THR A 144 11.67 13.45 14.59
CA THR A 144 11.62 12.44 15.65
C THR A 144 10.19 11.91 15.79
N PHE A 145 10.02 10.80 16.50
CA PHE A 145 8.68 10.26 16.77
C PHE A 145 7.83 11.20 17.64
N GLU A 146 8.45 12.07 18.44
CA GLU A 146 7.78 13.03 19.32
C GLU A 146 7.22 14.25 18.57
N ASP A 147 7.77 14.56 17.39
CA ASP A 147 7.30 15.67 16.55
C ASP A 147 5.88 15.44 15.99
N PHE A 148 5.40 14.20 15.97
CA PHE A 148 4.11 13.85 15.39
C PHE A 148 2.96 14.17 16.35
N THR A 149 2.51 15.42 16.28
CA THR A 149 1.36 15.94 17.04
C THR A 149 0.16 16.23 16.12
N TYR A 150 -0.97 16.59 16.71
CA TYR A 150 -2.14 17.03 15.93
C TYR A 150 -1.84 18.29 15.10
N SER A 151 -1.08 19.25 15.63
CA SER A 151 -0.70 20.47 14.90
C SER A 151 0.20 20.13 13.71
N PHE A 152 1.16 19.21 13.88
CA PHE A 152 2.00 18.74 12.79
C PHE A 152 1.18 18.22 11.60
N LEU A 153 0.13 17.43 11.86
CA LEU A 153 -0.76 16.93 10.79
C LEU A 153 -1.48 18.06 10.04
N GLN A 154 -1.90 19.11 10.74
CA GLN A 154 -2.56 20.28 10.13
C GLN A 154 -1.58 21.13 9.31
N GLU A 155 -0.37 21.32 9.81
CA GLU A 155 0.70 22.04 9.10
C GLU A 155 1.10 21.30 7.83
N PHE A 156 1.28 19.98 7.92
CA PHE A 156 1.61 19.16 6.76
C PHE A 156 0.47 19.13 5.72
N GLU A 157 -0.80 19.04 6.16
CA GLU A 157 -1.94 19.18 5.26
C GLU A 157 -1.93 20.54 4.55
N THR A 158 -1.69 21.62 5.30
CA THR A 158 -1.62 22.99 4.76
C THR A 158 -0.50 23.14 3.74
N TYR A 159 0.66 22.54 4.02
CA TYR A 159 1.78 22.47 3.09
C TYR A 159 1.41 21.77 1.77
N LEU A 160 0.74 20.62 1.83
CA LEU A 160 0.28 19.90 0.63
C LEU A 160 -0.77 20.71 -0.15
N ARG A 161 -1.64 21.45 0.54
CA ARG A 161 -2.59 22.37 -0.10
C ARG A 161 -1.87 23.53 -0.82
N LYS A 162 -0.82 24.10 -0.22
CA LYS A 162 0.01 25.15 -0.84
C LYS A 162 0.71 24.66 -2.11
N ARG A 163 1.11 23.39 -2.15
CA ARG A 163 1.62 22.70 -3.36
C ARG A 163 0.52 22.32 -4.38
N GLN A 164 -0.72 22.77 -4.19
CA GLN A 164 -1.87 22.53 -5.08
C GLN A 164 -2.23 21.05 -5.28
N TYR A 165 -1.93 20.18 -4.30
CA TYR A 165 -2.41 18.79 -4.36
C TYR A 165 -3.93 18.71 -4.21
N THR A 166 -4.54 17.78 -4.95
CA THR A 166 -5.98 17.50 -4.82
C THR A 166 -6.31 16.85 -3.48
N ILE A 167 -7.54 17.03 -2.97
CA ILE A 167 -7.99 16.52 -1.66
C ILE A 167 -7.73 15.01 -1.51
N ASN A 168 -7.99 14.22 -2.56
CA ASN A 168 -7.75 12.78 -2.52
C ASN A 168 -6.26 12.41 -2.53
N THR A 169 -5.41 13.22 -3.14
CA THR A 169 -3.96 13.03 -3.11
C THR A 169 -3.40 13.35 -1.72
N ILE A 170 -3.86 14.43 -1.10
CA ILE A 170 -3.57 14.76 0.30
C ILE A 170 -4.00 13.60 1.21
N ALA A 171 -5.23 13.13 1.06
CA ALA A 171 -5.77 12.01 1.83
C ALA A 171 -4.92 10.74 1.70
N LYS A 172 -4.39 10.46 0.50
CA LYS A 172 -3.47 9.34 0.26
C LYS A 172 -2.19 9.50 1.07
N HIS A 173 -1.54 10.67 1.04
CA HIS A 173 -0.32 10.93 1.82
C HIS A 173 -0.59 10.85 3.33
N MET A 174 -1.72 11.41 3.81
CA MET A 174 -2.10 11.30 5.22
C MET A 174 -2.34 9.85 5.66
N LYS A 175 -2.89 8.99 4.79
CA LYS A 175 -3.06 7.55 5.07
C LYS A 175 -1.71 6.81 5.15
N HIS A 176 -0.77 7.16 4.29
CA HIS A 176 0.58 6.60 4.35
C HIS A 176 1.29 7.04 5.63
N LEU A 177 1.25 8.32 5.98
CA LEU A 177 1.79 8.84 7.25
C LEU A 177 1.18 8.11 8.46
N LYS A 178 -0.14 7.93 8.46
CA LYS A 178 -0.83 7.11 9.48
C LYS A 178 -0.32 5.68 9.53
N THR A 179 0.03 5.08 8.39
CA THR A 179 0.57 3.72 8.34
C THR A 179 1.95 3.65 8.98
N PHE A 180 2.84 4.61 8.69
CA PHE A 180 4.16 4.69 9.33
C PHE A 180 4.07 4.87 10.84
N ILE A 181 3.18 5.75 11.31
CA ILE A 181 2.99 5.99 12.75
C ILE A 181 2.42 4.75 13.45
N ASN A 182 1.43 4.09 12.85
CA ASN A 182 0.89 2.85 13.42
C ASN A 182 1.96 1.77 13.53
N GLU A 183 2.83 1.66 12.52
CA GLU A 183 3.95 0.73 12.57
C GLU A 183 4.96 1.09 13.66
N ALA A 184 5.30 2.37 13.80
CA ALA A 184 6.19 2.83 14.86
C ALA A 184 5.65 2.49 16.26
N ILE A 185 4.33 2.62 16.46
CA ILE A 185 3.67 2.20 17.70
C ILE A 185 3.74 0.68 17.89
N ASN A 186 3.50 -0.11 16.83
CA ASN A 186 3.58 -1.57 16.91
C ASN A 186 5.00 -2.08 17.23
N GLN A 187 6.03 -1.30 16.91
CA GLN A 187 7.43 -1.60 17.21
C GLN A 187 7.91 -0.94 18.52
N ASP A 188 7.00 -0.41 19.34
CA ASP A 188 7.29 0.29 20.60
C ASP A 188 8.24 1.50 20.45
N LEU A 189 8.35 2.08 19.25
CA LEU A 189 9.14 3.28 18.98
C LEU A 189 8.38 4.57 19.34
N MET A 190 7.06 4.48 19.43
CA MET A 190 6.17 5.59 19.79
C MET A 190 5.11 5.07 20.77
N ASP A 191 4.86 5.81 21.85
CA ASP A 191 3.76 5.46 22.75
C ASP A 191 2.41 5.68 22.04
N SER A 192 1.56 4.66 22.11
CA SER A 192 0.15 4.72 21.73
C SER A 192 -0.58 5.95 22.29
N SER A 193 -0.18 6.45 23.47
CA SER A 193 -0.70 7.65 24.13
C SER A 193 -0.51 8.93 23.29
N ASN A 194 0.52 8.98 22.46
CA ASN A 194 0.89 10.12 21.62
C ASN A 194 0.33 10.05 20.19
N TYR A 195 -0.57 9.11 19.90
CA TYR A 195 -1.11 8.91 18.56
C TYR A 195 -1.81 10.18 17.99
N PRO A 196 -1.28 10.81 16.91
CA PRO A 196 -1.73 12.12 16.46
C PRO A 196 -3.04 12.08 15.66
N PHE A 197 -3.40 10.93 15.10
CA PHE A 197 -4.60 10.76 14.28
C PHE A 197 -5.89 10.54 15.08
N ARG A 198 -5.88 10.62 16.42
CA ARG A 198 -7.08 10.43 17.26
C ARG A 198 -8.19 11.42 16.93
N LYS A 199 -7.84 12.70 16.81
CA LYS A 199 -8.78 13.80 16.54
C LYS A 199 -8.73 14.28 15.09
N TYR A 200 -7.82 13.73 14.28
CA TYR A 200 -7.64 14.14 12.88
C TYR A 200 -8.47 13.28 11.92
N LYS A 201 -9.40 13.90 11.19
CA LYS A 201 -10.22 13.23 10.18
C LYS A 201 -9.66 13.49 8.78
N ILE A 202 -9.19 12.43 8.13
CA ILE A 202 -8.74 12.48 6.73
C ILE A 202 -9.95 12.70 5.81
N LYS A 203 -10.05 13.88 5.21
CA LYS A 203 -11.11 14.23 4.28
C LYS A 203 -10.87 13.57 2.91
N MET A 204 -11.93 13.07 2.29
CA MET A 204 -11.90 12.57 0.91
C MET A 204 -13.09 13.14 0.15
N THR A 205 -12.93 13.31 -1.15
CA THR A 205 -14.01 13.73 -2.06
C THR A 205 -14.34 12.58 -2.99
N GLU A 206 -15.62 12.36 -3.28
CA GLU A 206 -16.02 11.36 -4.27
C GLU A 206 -15.42 11.70 -5.63
N SER A 207 -14.67 10.76 -6.21
CA SER A 207 -14.15 10.90 -7.56
C SER A 207 -15.25 10.51 -8.55
N LYS A 208 -15.62 11.42 -9.44
CA LYS A 208 -16.50 11.09 -10.57
C LYS A 208 -15.78 10.12 -11.51
N HIS A 209 -16.38 8.97 -11.77
CA HIS A 209 -15.85 8.03 -12.75
C HIS A 209 -16.04 8.57 -14.16
N THR A 210 -14.94 8.68 -14.90
CA THR A 210 -14.96 8.99 -16.34
C THR A 210 -15.31 7.71 -17.11
N PHE A 211 -16.43 7.72 -17.82
CA PHE A 211 -16.88 6.66 -18.72
C PHE A 211 -17.38 7.30 -20.02
N LEU A 212 -17.49 6.50 -21.08
CA LEU A 212 -18.00 6.92 -22.38
C LEU A 212 -19.45 6.49 -22.57
N ARG A 213 -20.25 7.34 -23.21
CA ARG A 213 -21.64 7.07 -23.58
C ARG A 213 -21.73 6.15 -24.81
N PRO A 214 -22.88 5.51 -25.06
CA PRO A 214 -23.07 4.65 -26.24
C PRO A 214 -22.75 5.36 -27.57
N GLU A 215 -23.07 6.65 -27.68
CA GLU A 215 -22.82 7.46 -28.88
C GLU A 215 -21.31 7.68 -29.07
N GLU A 216 -20.59 7.98 -27.99
CA GLU A 216 -19.13 8.17 -28.02
C GLU A 216 -18.38 6.87 -28.35
N ILE A 217 -18.86 5.73 -27.83
CA ILE A 217 -18.35 4.41 -28.22
C ILE A 217 -18.60 4.14 -29.70
N SER A 218 -19.78 4.49 -30.21
CA SER A 218 -20.10 4.35 -31.64
C SER A 218 -19.21 5.24 -32.51
N SER A 219 -18.88 6.46 -32.07
CA SER A 219 -17.92 7.33 -32.75
C SER A 219 -16.51 6.72 -32.79
N LEU A 220 -16.07 6.07 -31.72
CA LEU A 220 -14.79 5.35 -31.68
C LEU A 220 -14.78 4.12 -32.57
N GLU A 221 -15.87 3.34 -32.59
CA GLU A 221 -16.02 2.15 -33.44
C GLU A 221 -15.94 2.51 -34.94
N ASN A 222 -16.52 3.64 -35.32
CA ASN A 222 -16.57 4.11 -36.71
C ASN A 222 -15.36 4.96 -37.14
N LEU A 223 -14.41 5.20 -36.23
CA LEU A 223 -13.25 6.04 -36.50
C LEU A 223 -12.31 5.37 -37.51
N LYS A 224 -12.17 5.97 -38.70
CA LYS A 224 -11.24 5.50 -39.73
C LYS A 224 -9.88 6.16 -39.57
N LEU A 225 -8.88 5.37 -39.18
CA LEU A 225 -7.49 5.84 -39.06
C LEU A 225 -6.66 5.44 -40.30
N PRO A 226 -5.88 6.36 -40.89
CA PRO A 226 -4.91 6.04 -41.93
C PRO A 226 -3.89 4.97 -41.48
N LEU A 227 -3.39 4.16 -42.43
CA LEU A 227 -2.43 3.07 -42.16
C LEU A 227 -1.15 3.55 -41.45
N ARG A 228 -0.69 4.78 -41.73
CA ARG A 228 0.44 5.42 -41.03
C ARG A 228 0.24 5.56 -39.51
N TRP A 229 -0.99 5.47 -39.03
CA TRP A 229 -1.36 5.53 -37.61
C TRP A 229 -1.78 4.15 -37.07
N SER A 230 -1.20 3.07 -37.61
CA SER A 230 -1.43 1.69 -37.15
C SER A 230 -1.27 1.53 -35.63
N HIS A 231 -0.34 2.24 -35.00
CA HIS A 231 -0.18 2.25 -33.55
C HIS A 231 -1.39 2.84 -32.80
N LEU A 232 -2.04 3.88 -33.33
CA LEU A 232 -3.27 4.42 -32.75
C LEU A 232 -4.43 3.45 -32.95
N GLN A 233 -4.49 2.77 -34.09
CA GLN A 233 -5.51 1.74 -34.34
C GLN A 233 -5.38 0.60 -33.33
N HIS A 234 -4.16 0.13 -33.06
CA HIS A 234 -3.93 -0.92 -32.07
C HIS A 234 -4.36 -0.49 -30.66
N THR A 235 -4.01 0.74 -30.25
CA THR A 235 -4.46 1.31 -28.98
C THR A 235 -5.98 1.46 -28.91
N LEU A 236 -6.63 1.88 -29.99
CA LEU A 236 -8.09 1.99 -30.10
C LEU A 236 -8.76 0.62 -29.96
N ASP A 237 -8.27 -0.38 -30.69
CA ASP A 237 -8.83 -1.73 -30.66
C ASP A 237 -8.70 -2.36 -29.27
N ALA A 238 -7.54 -2.21 -28.62
CA ALA A 238 -7.33 -2.68 -27.25
C ALA A 238 -8.23 -1.95 -26.23
N PHE A 239 -8.41 -0.64 -26.41
CA PHE A 239 -9.31 0.16 -25.57
C PHE A 239 -10.77 -0.27 -25.73
N LEU A 240 -11.26 -0.43 -26.97
CA LEU A 240 -12.62 -0.93 -27.25
C LEU A 240 -12.82 -2.34 -26.70
N PHE A 241 -11.84 -3.23 -26.86
CA PHE A 241 -11.90 -4.56 -26.26
C PHE A 241 -12.08 -4.49 -24.74
N CYS A 242 -11.35 -3.58 -24.06
CA CYS A 242 -11.50 -3.36 -22.62
C CYS A 242 -12.83 -2.68 -22.26
N CYS A 243 -13.43 -1.88 -23.14
CA CYS A 243 -14.78 -1.33 -22.96
C CYS A 243 -15.85 -2.44 -22.95
N TYR A 244 -15.65 -3.53 -23.69
CA TYR A 244 -16.61 -4.65 -23.70
C TYR A 244 -16.32 -5.74 -22.66
N THR A 245 -15.08 -5.87 -22.20
CA THR A 245 -14.66 -6.91 -21.25
C THR A 245 -14.46 -6.42 -19.82
N GLY A 246 -14.30 -5.10 -19.62
CA GLY A 246 -14.10 -4.52 -18.29
C GLY A 246 -12.72 -4.77 -17.68
N LEU A 247 -11.73 -5.18 -18.48
CA LEU A 247 -10.38 -5.48 -18.03
C LEU A 247 -9.62 -4.23 -17.55
N ARG A 248 -8.68 -4.43 -16.62
CA ARG A 248 -7.67 -3.40 -16.32
C ARG A 248 -6.55 -3.48 -17.35
N TYR A 249 -5.84 -2.38 -17.55
CA TYR A 249 -4.63 -2.34 -18.39
C TYR A 249 -3.62 -3.45 -18.05
N SER A 250 -3.37 -3.68 -16.75
CA SER A 250 -2.45 -4.74 -16.30
C SER A 250 -2.98 -6.13 -16.63
N ASP A 251 -4.29 -6.34 -16.48
CA ASP A 251 -4.91 -7.64 -16.73
C ASP A 251 -4.88 -7.92 -18.25
N PHE A 252 -5.19 -6.93 -19.09
CA PHE A 252 -5.14 -7.03 -20.55
C PHE A 252 -3.74 -7.36 -21.08
N THR A 253 -2.70 -6.69 -20.55
CA THR A 253 -1.32 -6.90 -21.02
C THR A 253 -0.67 -8.21 -20.57
N HIS A 254 -1.32 -8.96 -19.68
CA HIS A 254 -0.89 -10.29 -19.25
C HIS A 254 -1.76 -11.41 -19.84
N LEU A 255 -2.70 -11.07 -20.74
CA LEU A 255 -3.45 -12.08 -21.48
C LEU A 255 -2.58 -12.73 -22.55
N SER A 256 -2.92 -13.98 -22.85
CA SER A 256 -2.35 -14.82 -23.90
C SER A 256 -3.49 -15.60 -24.58
N SER A 257 -3.18 -16.32 -25.66
CA SER A 257 -4.15 -17.22 -26.30
C SER A 257 -4.74 -18.26 -25.34
N ASP A 258 -3.98 -18.69 -24.34
CA ASP A 258 -4.37 -19.75 -23.40
C ASP A 258 -5.50 -19.31 -22.45
N ASN A 259 -5.70 -17.99 -22.33
CA ASN A 259 -6.80 -17.44 -21.55
C ASN A 259 -8.16 -17.58 -22.26
N LEU A 260 -8.19 -17.95 -23.54
CA LEU A 260 -9.41 -18.13 -24.34
C LEU A 260 -9.83 -19.59 -24.36
N MET A 261 -10.78 -19.95 -23.49
CA MET A 261 -11.37 -21.29 -23.46
C MET A 261 -12.61 -21.36 -24.35
N LYS A 262 -12.70 -22.44 -25.16
CA LYS A 262 -13.89 -22.75 -25.95
C LYS A 262 -14.66 -23.86 -25.26
N ASP A 263 -15.94 -23.60 -24.96
CA ASP A 263 -16.85 -24.60 -24.40
C ASP A 263 -18.12 -24.66 -25.23
N GLN A 264 -18.32 -25.77 -25.96
CA GLN A 264 -19.47 -26.21 -26.77
C GLN A 264 -20.13 -25.18 -27.73
N LYS A 265 -20.48 -23.97 -27.29
CA LYS A 265 -20.95 -22.82 -28.11
C LYS A 265 -20.45 -21.44 -27.64
N GLN A 266 -19.71 -21.38 -26.55
CA GLN A 266 -19.29 -20.15 -25.87
C GLN A 266 -17.76 -20.02 -25.87
N ILE A 267 -17.29 -18.79 -26.06
CA ILE A 267 -15.88 -18.43 -25.84
C ILE A 267 -15.81 -17.69 -24.52
N TRP A 268 -15.01 -18.23 -23.61
CA TRP A 268 -14.76 -17.68 -22.29
C TRP A 268 -13.36 -17.08 -22.24
N LEU A 269 -13.26 -15.85 -21.74
CA LEU A 269 -11.98 -15.29 -21.33
C LEU A 269 -11.80 -15.55 -19.83
N VAL A 270 -10.81 -16.36 -19.48
CA VAL A 270 -10.51 -16.75 -18.10
C VAL A 270 -9.13 -16.23 -17.72
N PHE A 271 -9.07 -15.40 -16.68
CA PHE A 271 -7.83 -14.81 -16.21
C PHE A 271 -7.87 -14.56 -14.71
N THR A 272 -6.70 -14.52 -14.09
CA THR A 272 -6.52 -14.13 -12.69
C THR A 272 -6.05 -12.68 -12.64
N SER A 273 -6.80 -11.81 -11.97
CA SER A 273 -6.45 -10.38 -11.95
C SER A 273 -5.11 -10.14 -11.23
N VAL A 274 -4.19 -9.42 -11.88
CA VAL A 274 -2.86 -9.09 -11.36
C VAL A 274 -2.96 -8.26 -10.07
N LYS A 275 -3.98 -7.41 -9.95
CA LYS A 275 -4.15 -6.55 -8.78
C LYS A 275 -4.70 -7.31 -7.58
N THR A 276 -5.76 -8.09 -7.78
CA THR A 276 -6.58 -8.66 -6.69
C THR A 276 -6.41 -10.16 -6.49
N GLY A 277 -5.79 -10.89 -7.43
CA GLY A 277 -5.65 -12.35 -7.39
C GLY A 277 -6.96 -13.11 -7.57
N VAL A 278 -8.03 -12.45 -8.05
CA VAL A 278 -9.35 -13.08 -8.22
C VAL A 278 -9.44 -13.63 -9.64
N GLU A 279 -9.74 -14.92 -9.77
CA GLU A 279 -10.09 -15.53 -11.05
C GLU A 279 -11.44 -14.99 -11.54
N THR A 280 -11.47 -14.54 -12.79
CA THR A 280 -12.68 -14.00 -13.44
C THR A 280 -12.89 -14.71 -14.76
N ARG A 281 -14.15 -15.07 -15.05
CA ARG A 281 -14.56 -15.73 -16.30
C ARG A 281 -15.58 -14.86 -17.02
N LEU A 282 -15.27 -14.49 -18.26
CA LEU A 282 -16.07 -13.57 -19.06
C LEU A 282 -16.63 -14.27 -20.30
N PRO A 283 -17.97 -14.37 -20.45
CA PRO A 283 -18.58 -14.99 -21.63
C PRO A 283 -18.57 -14.00 -22.80
N LEU A 284 -17.50 -14.02 -23.62
CA LEU A 284 -17.26 -13.00 -24.64
C LEU A 284 -18.37 -12.88 -25.70
N ARG A 285 -19.05 -13.97 -26.06
CA ARG A 285 -20.17 -13.94 -27.03
C ARG A 285 -21.41 -13.23 -26.48
N LEU A 286 -21.64 -13.32 -25.16
CA LEU A 286 -22.81 -12.72 -24.51
C LEU A 286 -22.57 -11.23 -24.20
N LEU A 287 -21.32 -10.85 -23.93
CA LEU A 287 -20.94 -9.46 -23.71
C LEU A 287 -21.04 -8.66 -25.01
N PHE A 288 -21.96 -7.69 -25.03
CA PHE A 288 -22.14 -6.74 -26.14
C PHE A 288 -22.22 -7.42 -27.51
N GLN A 289 -22.99 -8.52 -27.61
CA GLN A 289 -23.20 -9.27 -28.85
C GLN A 289 -21.89 -9.76 -29.51
N GLY A 290 -20.84 -10.01 -28.71
CA GLY A 290 -19.59 -10.53 -29.24
C GLY A 290 -18.70 -9.48 -29.92
N LYS A 291 -18.91 -8.18 -29.69
CA LYS A 291 -18.02 -7.12 -30.22
C LYS A 291 -16.55 -7.34 -29.86
N ALA A 292 -16.26 -7.84 -28.65
CA ALA A 292 -14.91 -8.22 -28.24
C ALA A 292 -14.31 -9.35 -29.10
N LEU A 293 -15.13 -10.29 -29.58
CA LEU A 293 -14.69 -11.38 -30.45
C LEU A 293 -14.32 -10.88 -31.85
N LEU A 294 -15.01 -9.86 -32.37
CA LEU A 294 -14.66 -9.24 -33.65
C LEU A 294 -13.24 -8.67 -33.61
N LEU A 295 -12.87 -8.03 -32.50
CA LEU A 295 -11.52 -7.50 -32.28
C LEU A 295 -10.51 -8.64 -32.16
N LEU A 296 -10.79 -9.70 -31.40
CA LEU A 296 -9.90 -10.87 -31.35
C LEU A 296 -9.70 -11.51 -32.73
N ASN A 297 -10.76 -11.63 -33.52
CA ASN A 297 -10.69 -12.20 -34.87
C ASN A 297 -9.84 -11.35 -35.82
N LYS A 298 -9.86 -10.01 -35.68
CA LYS A 298 -8.99 -9.08 -36.42
C LYS A 298 -7.51 -9.39 -36.18
N TYR A 299 -7.16 -9.81 -34.96
CA TYR A 299 -5.80 -10.14 -34.55
C TYR A 299 -5.52 -11.64 -34.46
N ARG A 300 -6.36 -12.50 -35.06
CA ARG A 300 -6.27 -13.97 -34.93
C ARG A 300 -4.90 -14.57 -35.29
N LYS A 301 -4.15 -13.90 -36.17
CA LYS A 301 -2.82 -14.36 -36.62
C LYS A 301 -1.74 -14.11 -35.57
N ASP A 302 -1.94 -13.12 -34.71
CA ASP A 302 -0.97 -12.69 -33.70
C ASP A 302 -1.70 -12.03 -32.52
N LEU A 303 -2.24 -12.88 -31.63
CA LEU A 303 -2.93 -12.43 -30.41
C LEU A 303 -1.94 -11.90 -29.37
N GLU A 304 -0.72 -12.41 -29.35
CA GLU A 304 0.33 -11.94 -28.45
C GLU A 304 0.68 -10.48 -28.75
N PHE A 305 0.77 -10.10 -30.03
CA PHE A 305 0.88 -8.70 -30.43
C PHE A 305 -0.32 -7.87 -29.96
N PHE A 306 -1.54 -8.40 -30.06
CA PHE A 306 -2.74 -7.68 -29.63
C PHE A 306 -2.71 -7.34 -28.13
N PHE A 307 -2.35 -8.31 -27.28
CA PHE A 307 -2.28 -8.11 -25.83
C PHE A 307 -1.06 -7.27 -25.40
N ARG A 308 -0.01 -7.17 -26.23
CA ARG A 308 1.16 -6.36 -25.94
C ARG A 308 0.93 -4.87 -26.20
N LEU A 309 0.74 -4.07 -25.15
CA LEU A 309 0.67 -2.61 -25.25
C LEU A 309 1.96 -1.90 -24.84
N LYS A 310 2.13 -0.68 -25.36
CA LYS A 310 3.12 0.28 -24.87
C LYS A 310 2.83 0.65 -23.41
N LYS A 311 3.83 1.22 -22.72
CA LYS A 311 3.66 1.75 -21.35
C LYS A 311 2.35 2.55 -21.23
N ASN A 312 1.59 2.31 -20.16
CA ASN A 312 0.26 2.91 -19.93
C ASN A 312 0.24 4.44 -20.11
N SER A 313 1.32 5.15 -19.72
CA SER A 313 1.43 6.61 -19.93
C SER A 313 1.44 7.01 -21.41
N LEU A 314 2.08 6.23 -22.29
CA LEU A 314 2.08 6.45 -23.74
C LEU A 314 0.72 6.12 -24.34
N VAL A 315 0.13 5.00 -23.93
CA VAL A 315 -1.23 4.62 -24.35
C VAL A 315 -2.23 5.72 -24.02
N ASN A 316 -2.17 6.30 -22.82
CA ASN A 316 -3.05 7.43 -22.46
C ASN A 316 -2.81 8.68 -23.32
N LYS A 317 -1.56 8.98 -23.72
CA LYS A 317 -1.28 10.06 -24.67
C LYS A 317 -1.88 9.80 -26.05
N GLU A 318 -1.86 8.54 -26.50
CA GLU A 318 -2.49 8.12 -27.75
C GLU A 318 -4.02 8.21 -27.66
N LEU A 319 -4.62 7.80 -26.54
CA LEU A 319 -6.07 7.93 -26.31
C LEU A 319 -6.55 9.39 -26.32
N ILE A 320 -5.75 10.33 -25.82
CA ILE A 320 -6.06 11.77 -25.95
C ILE A 320 -6.16 12.17 -27.43
N ARG A 321 -5.24 11.69 -28.29
CA ARG A 321 -5.28 11.98 -29.72
C ARG A 321 -6.48 11.33 -30.39
N ILE A 322 -6.75 10.06 -30.07
CA ILE A 322 -7.89 9.30 -30.59
C ILE A 322 -9.21 9.97 -30.19
N GLY A 323 -9.37 10.40 -28.94
CA GLY A 323 -10.55 11.12 -28.48
C GLY A 323 -10.80 12.41 -29.25
N LYS A 324 -9.75 13.19 -29.53
CA LYS A 324 -9.84 14.40 -30.37
C LYS A 324 -10.28 14.07 -31.81
N LEU A 325 -9.73 13.01 -32.40
CA LEU A 325 -10.11 12.58 -33.76
C LEU A 325 -11.56 12.08 -33.82
N ALA A 326 -12.06 11.48 -32.73
CA ALA A 326 -13.44 11.03 -32.59
C ALA A 326 -14.40 12.14 -32.10
N GLN A 327 -13.94 13.38 -31.98
CA GLN A 327 -14.72 14.54 -31.48
C GLN A 327 -15.29 14.34 -30.07
N ILE A 328 -14.60 13.57 -29.23
CA ILE A 328 -14.95 13.38 -27.83
C ILE A 328 -14.30 14.50 -27.01
N THR A 329 -15.13 15.33 -26.39
CA THR A 329 -14.68 16.49 -25.59
C THR A 329 -14.15 16.08 -24.22
N GLN A 330 -14.68 15.00 -23.66
CA GLN A 330 -14.27 14.50 -22.35
C GLN A 330 -12.91 13.79 -22.42
N HIS A 331 -12.01 14.14 -21.51
CA HIS A 331 -10.75 13.41 -21.37
C HIS A 331 -10.99 12.03 -20.76
N PHE A 332 -10.52 10.97 -21.42
CA PHE A 332 -10.55 9.59 -20.92
C PHE A 332 -9.16 8.94 -20.95
N SER A 333 -8.99 7.94 -20.09
CA SER A 333 -7.77 7.14 -19.97
C SER A 333 -8.08 5.67 -20.24
N PHE A 334 -7.07 4.81 -20.32
CA PHE A 334 -7.30 3.38 -20.50
C PHE A 334 -8.17 2.77 -19.38
N HIS A 335 -8.09 3.30 -18.15
CA HIS A 335 -8.95 2.83 -17.06
C HIS A 335 -10.42 3.21 -17.24
N SER A 336 -10.70 4.28 -18.00
CA SER A 336 -12.07 4.67 -18.35
C SER A 336 -12.79 3.55 -19.12
N ALA A 337 -12.08 2.69 -19.87
CA ALA A 337 -12.68 1.55 -20.56
C ALA A 337 -13.45 0.63 -19.59
N ARG A 338 -12.87 0.37 -18.43
CA ARG A 338 -13.51 -0.45 -17.40
C ARG A 338 -14.72 0.23 -16.77
N HIS A 339 -14.66 1.54 -16.57
CA HIS A 339 -15.82 2.32 -16.12
C HIS A 339 -16.93 2.32 -17.17
N THR A 340 -16.57 2.47 -18.44
CA THR A 340 -17.49 2.35 -19.57
C THR A 340 -18.16 0.98 -19.60
N ASN A 341 -17.41 -0.11 -19.43
CA ASN A 341 -17.99 -1.44 -19.36
C ASN A 341 -19.07 -1.56 -18.27
N ALA A 342 -18.73 -1.11 -17.05
CA ALA A 342 -19.64 -1.15 -15.91
C ALA A 342 -20.91 -0.33 -16.19
N SER A 343 -20.73 0.90 -16.65
CA SER A 343 -21.82 1.82 -17.00
C SER A 343 -22.71 1.26 -18.12
N LEU A 344 -22.13 0.69 -19.18
CA LEU A 344 -22.89 0.12 -20.29
C LEU A 344 -23.67 -1.13 -19.90
N LEU A 345 -23.11 -2.01 -19.06
CA LEU A 345 -23.83 -3.19 -18.55
C LEU A 345 -25.03 -2.78 -17.69
N ILE A 346 -24.86 -1.79 -16.81
CA ILE A 346 -25.95 -1.23 -16.00
C ILE A 346 -26.99 -0.57 -16.91
N TYR A 347 -26.57 0.18 -17.92
CA TYR A 347 -27.46 0.80 -18.90
C TYR A 347 -28.28 -0.24 -19.71
N GLN A 348 -27.73 -1.43 -19.94
CA GLN A 348 -28.42 -2.57 -20.55
C GLN A 348 -29.30 -3.36 -19.57
N GLY A 349 -29.38 -2.96 -18.30
CA GLY A 349 -30.22 -3.59 -17.28
C GLY A 349 -29.60 -4.79 -16.57
N ALA A 350 -28.27 -4.96 -16.64
CA ALA A 350 -27.59 -5.99 -15.88
C ALA A 350 -27.63 -5.69 -14.37
N GLN A 351 -27.87 -6.73 -13.56
CA GLN A 351 -27.86 -6.58 -12.11
C GLN A 351 -26.47 -6.16 -11.60
N ILE A 352 -26.44 -5.25 -10.63
CA ILE A 352 -25.19 -4.71 -10.06
C ILE A 352 -24.29 -5.81 -9.47
N THR A 353 -24.88 -6.87 -8.93
CA THR A 353 -24.16 -8.04 -8.39
C THR A 353 -23.45 -8.83 -9.49
N THR A 354 -24.08 -8.96 -10.66
CA THR A 354 -23.46 -9.55 -11.86
C THR A 354 -22.31 -8.67 -12.35
N VAL A 355 -22.52 -7.36 -12.44
CA VAL A 355 -21.46 -6.41 -12.82
C VAL A 355 -20.29 -6.45 -11.84
N GLN A 356 -20.55 -6.54 -10.53
CA GLN A 356 -19.52 -6.70 -9.52
C GLN A 356 -18.66 -7.95 -9.76
N LYS A 357 -19.29 -9.10 -10.04
CA LYS A 357 -18.60 -10.37 -10.33
C LYS A 357 -17.78 -10.28 -11.62
N LEU A 358 -18.35 -9.77 -12.71
CA LEU A 358 -17.66 -9.60 -13.99
C LEU A 358 -16.45 -8.67 -13.88
N LEU A 359 -16.55 -7.63 -13.06
CA LEU A 359 -15.42 -6.74 -12.81
C LEU A 359 -14.41 -7.34 -11.80
N GLY A 360 -14.76 -8.36 -11.03
CA GLY A 360 -13.91 -8.88 -9.95
C GLY A 360 -13.73 -7.87 -8.81
N HIS A 361 -14.78 -7.13 -8.47
CA HIS A 361 -14.80 -6.24 -7.30
C HIS A 361 -15.07 -7.04 -6.02
N ARG A 362 -14.20 -6.89 -5.00
CA ARG A 362 -14.38 -7.55 -3.69
C ARG A 362 -15.53 -6.96 -2.87
N SER A 363 -15.89 -5.69 -3.12
CA SER A 363 -16.96 -4.98 -2.40
C SER A 363 -17.95 -4.38 -3.38
N ILE A 364 -19.24 -4.54 -3.07
CA ILE A 364 -20.33 -3.94 -3.85
C ILE A 364 -20.30 -2.41 -3.83
N LYS A 365 -19.75 -1.81 -2.76
CA LYS A 365 -19.60 -0.34 -2.65
C LYS A 365 -18.81 0.25 -3.80
N THR A 366 -17.83 -0.50 -4.34
CA THR A 366 -17.05 -0.07 -5.52
C THR A 366 -17.88 -0.07 -6.80
N THR A 367 -18.92 -0.90 -6.87
CA THR A 367 -19.83 -0.97 -8.04
C THR A 367 -21.02 -0.01 -7.89
N GLN A 368 -21.43 0.34 -6.67
CA GLN A 368 -22.52 1.30 -6.42
C GLN A 368 -22.25 2.69 -7.00
N GLY A 369 -20.98 3.09 -7.14
CA GLY A 369 -20.60 4.34 -7.79
C GLY A 369 -21.07 4.47 -9.25
N TYR A 370 -21.45 3.36 -9.90
CA TYR A 370 -21.97 3.38 -11.27
C TYR A 370 -23.49 3.47 -11.38
N SER A 371 -24.24 3.28 -10.28
CA SER A 371 -25.71 3.25 -10.30
C SER A 371 -26.35 4.62 -10.53
N ASN A 372 -25.64 5.70 -10.19
CA ASN A 372 -26.19 7.07 -10.25
C ASN A 372 -26.04 7.75 -11.62
N ILE A 373 -25.62 7.01 -12.65
CA ILE A 373 -24.95 7.59 -13.81
C ILE A 373 -25.89 8.00 -14.96
N PHE A 374 -27.06 7.38 -15.11
CA PHE A 374 -27.95 7.67 -16.22
C PHE A 374 -29.36 7.97 -15.75
N SER A 375 -29.78 9.23 -15.91
CA SER A 375 -31.19 9.65 -15.79
C SER A 375 -32.10 8.80 -16.69
N ASP A 376 -31.59 8.37 -17.85
CA ASP A 376 -32.31 7.50 -18.79
C ASP A 376 -32.52 6.08 -18.27
N THR A 377 -31.66 5.60 -17.36
CA THR A 377 -31.85 4.30 -16.71
C THR A 377 -33.03 4.36 -15.75
N ILE A 378 -33.25 5.49 -15.06
CA ILE A 378 -34.46 5.71 -14.26
C ILE A 378 -35.70 5.61 -15.14
N ILE A 379 -35.71 6.24 -16.32
CA ILE A 379 -36.84 6.18 -17.25
C ILE A 379 -37.05 4.74 -17.76
N LYS A 380 -35.99 4.03 -18.12
CA LYS A 380 -36.08 2.62 -18.57
C LYS A 380 -36.57 1.69 -17.46
N ASP A 381 -36.07 1.84 -16.24
CA ASP A 381 -36.46 1.02 -15.10
C ASP A 381 -37.92 1.27 -14.73
N LEU A 382 -38.35 2.54 -14.69
CA LEU A 382 -39.77 2.89 -14.48
C LEU A 382 -40.66 2.34 -15.61
N LYS A 383 -40.25 2.45 -16.88
CA LYS A 383 -40.98 1.85 -18.00
C LYS A 383 -41.08 0.32 -17.88
N ARG A 384 -40.04 -0.35 -17.40
CA ARG A 384 -40.02 -1.80 -17.18
C ARG A 384 -40.98 -2.21 -16.05
N CYS A 385 -41.03 -1.46 -14.96
CA CYS A 385 -42.01 -1.65 -13.89
C CYS A 385 -43.45 -1.49 -14.41
N CYS A 386 -43.74 -0.45 -15.19
CA CYS A 386 -45.07 -0.21 -15.76
C CYS A 386 -45.48 -1.24 -16.84
N SER A 387 -44.54 -1.96 -17.44
CA SER A 387 -44.84 -2.99 -18.46
C SER A 387 -45.05 -4.39 -17.85
N HIS A 388 -44.46 -4.68 -16.69
CA HIS A 388 -44.80 -5.91 -15.94
C HIS A 388 -46.22 -5.87 -15.37
N GLU A 389 -46.75 -4.72 -14.95
CA GLU A 389 -48.14 -4.62 -14.50
C GLU A 389 -49.18 -4.89 -15.60
N LYS A 390 -48.83 -4.69 -16.88
CA LYS A 390 -49.72 -4.92 -18.03
C LYS A 390 -49.73 -6.37 -18.54
N THR A 391 -48.82 -7.22 -18.06
CA THR A 391 -48.74 -8.64 -18.46
C THR A 391 -49.29 -9.61 -17.42
N THR A 392 -49.70 -9.09 -16.26
CA THR A 392 -50.35 -9.82 -15.15
C THR A 392 -51.84 -9.49 -14.97
N LYS A 393 -52.46 -8.81 -15.94
CA LYS A 393 -53.91 -8.75 -16.12
C LYS A 393 -54.24 -9.42 -17.44
#